data_AF-F4R5Q6-F1
#
_entry.id   AF-F4R5Q6-F1
#
_cell.length_a   1.000
_cell.length_b   1.000
_cell.length_c   1.000
_cell.angle_alpha   90.00
_cell.angle_beta   90.00
_cell.angle_gamma   90.00
#
_symmetry.space_group_name_H-M   'P 1'
#
loop_
_entity.id
_entity.type
_entity.pdbx_description
1 polymer ?
#
loop_
_entity_poly.entity_id
_entity_poly.type
_entity_poly.pdbx_seq_one_letter_code
_entity_poly.pdbx_strand_id
1 'polypeptide(L)'
;MQLNDRDCLIKVKHLRRKKTEARKRLEEAEATLRTLSLPGDGCPGRDAAYFLGQWMAQRARQLDVIEETNKEKRDKISVLLTLEEGLHIALAQLETLQKKRRQARTQDMLGVNSQQTTAILAISVARAKMYEARVGVIEARLRRHRNTGTRQQQHMVKVCSNRAKDLRNKYNTYSRRVQKYHTNYRTRPRVELPDFETVEAMDVDDPFWNRGENEVEPGNEPEAERNRRGIDAYLARRGALEELRRIARESRHMMGWAIEYHRRIKSLKSALEQGITPFISESVVIDDYFNH
;
A
#
# COMPACT_ATOMS: atom_id res chain seq x y z
N MET A 1 -28.78 23.25 -1.75
CA MET A 1 -28.37 21.87 -2.12
C MET A 1 -29.42 20.90 -1.56
N GLN A 2 -30.39 20.50 -2.39
CA GLN A 2 -31.47 19.59 -1.99
C GLN A 2 -30.92 18.16 -2.01
N LEU A 3 -30.71 17.55 -0.83
CA LEU A 3 -30.53 16.11 -0.73
C LEU A 3 -31.89 15.47 -1.01
N ASN A 4 -32.03 14.80 -2.16
CA ASN A 4 -33.26 14.10 -2.56
C ASN A 4 -33.67 13.10 -1.46
N ASP A 5 -34.96 13.00 -1.14
CA ASP A 5 -35.50 12.04 -0.14
C ASP A 5 -35.03 10.60 -0.38
N ARG A 6 -34.76 10.24 -1.64
CA ARG A 6 -34.18 8.95 -2.03
C ARG A 6 -32.77 8.74 -1.47
N ASP A 7 -31.93 9.78 -1.42
CA ASP A 7 -30.55 9.71 -0.93
C ASP A 7 -30.50 9.54 0.60
N CYS A 8 -31.42 10.17 1.32
CA CYS A 8 -31.59 9.99 2.75
C CYS A 8 -32.01 8.54 3.10
N LEU A 9 -32.96 7.99 2.35
CA LEU A 9 -33.40 6.60 2.54
C LEU A 9 -32.28 5.59 2.24
N ILE A 10 -31.47 5.84 1.19
CA ILE A 10 -30.31 5.01 0.84
C ILE A 10 -29.25 5.07 1.95
N LYS A 11 -28.93 6.26 2.47
CA LYS A 11 -27.97 6.43 3.58
C LYS A 11 -28.39 5.70 4.84
N VAL A 12 -29.68 5.75 5.22
CA VAL A 12 -30.20 5.04 6.40
C VAL A 12 -30.10 3.52 6.22
N LYS A 13 -30.46 2.99 5.04
CA LYS A 13 -30.31 1.56 4.74
C LYS A 13 -28.85 1.11 4.79
N HIS A 14 -27.94 1.92 4.22
CA HIS A 14 -26.50 1.67 4.22
C HIS A 14 -25.92 1.63 5.64
N LEU A 15 -26.29 2.58 6.50
CA LEU A 15 -25.82 2.62 7.89
C LEU A 15 -26.35 1.45 8.72
N ARG A 16 -27.59 1.02 8.49
CA ARG A 16 -28.14 -0.19 9.12
C ARG A 16 -27.34 -1.43 8.72
N ARG A 17 -27.03 -1.59 7.44
CA ARG A 17 -26.21 -2.69 6.94
C ARG A 17 -24.79 -2.66 7.51
N LYS A 18 -24.14 -1.50 7.50
CA LYS A 18 -22.80 -1.34 8.11
C LYS A 18 -22.80 -1.69 9.59
N LYS A 19 -23.85 -1.31 10.32
CA LYS A 19 -24.01 -1.66 11.73
C LYS A 19 -24.13 -3.17 11.93
N THR A 20 -24.93 -3.87 11.12
CA THR A 20 -25.09 -5.33 11.25
C THR A 20 -23.79 -6.05 10.92
N GLU A 21 -23.08 -5.63 9.87
CA GLU A 21 -21.78 -6.18 9.52
C GLU A 21 -20.71 -5.91 10.59
N ALA A 22 -20.66 -4.69 11.15
CA ALA A 22 -19.73 -4.36 12.23
C ALA A 22 -20.00 -5.17 13.50
N ARG A 23 -21.28 -5.40 13.85
CA ARG A 23 -21.67 -6.28 14.96
C ARG A 23 -21.25 -7.72 14.73
N LYS A 24 -21.50 -8.26 13.53
CA LYS A 24 -21.10 -9.62 13.19
C LYS A 24 -19.58 -9.81 13.32
N ARG A 25 -18.79 -8.88 12.78
CA ARG A 25 -17.32 -8.91 12.92
C ARG A 25 -16.88 -8.82 14.38
N LEU A 26 -17.59 -8.04 15.20
CA LEU A 26 -17.32 -7.94 16.63
C LEU A 26 -17.56 -9.29 17.34
N GLU A 27 -18.70 -9.92 17.08
CA GLU A 27 -19.06 -11.23 17.66
C GLU A 27 -18.08 -12.33 17.24
N GLU A 28 -17.70 -12.40 15.97
CA GLU A 28 -16.72 -13.36 15.45
C GLU A 28 -15.33 -13.15 16.08
N ALA A 29 -14.90 -11.90 16.22
CA ALA A 29 -13.63 -11.55 16.84
C ALA A 29 -13.62 -11.87 18.34
N GLU A 30 -14.71 -11.58 19.05
CA GLU A 30 -14.86 -11.93 20.47
C GLU A 30 -14.92 -13.44 20.69
N ALA A 31 -15.62 -14.18 19.84
CA ALA A 31 -15.64 -15.65 19.89
C ALA A 31 -14.23 -16.22 19.71
N THR A 32 -13.48 -15.72 18.72
CA THR A 32 -12.10 -16.15 18.47
C THR A 32 -11.18 -15.85 19.66
N LEU A 33 -11.29 -14.66 20.26
CA LEU A 33 -10.52 -14.31 21.46
C LEU A 33 -10.90 -15.17 22.67
N ARG A 34 -12.18 -15.52 22.85
CA ARG A 34 -12.62 -16.44 23.92
C ARG A 34 -12.03 -17.84 23.74
N THR A 35 -12.01 -18.35 22.51
CA THR A 35 -11.38 -19.65 22.21
C THR A 35 -9.88 -19.61 22.51
N LEU A 36 -9.20 -18.51 22.22
CA LEU A 36 -7.75 -18.35 22.45
C LEU A 36 -7.38 -18.07 23.93
N SER A 37 -8.33 -17.58 24.72
CA SER A 37 -8.19 -17.33 26.16
C SER A 37 -8.26 -18.62 26.98
N LEU A 38 -8.93 -19.67 26.47
CA LEU A 38 -8.93 -20.98 27.11
C LEU A 38 -7.57 -21.69 26.93
N PRO A 39 -7.03 -22.33 27.98
CA PRO A 39 -5.85 -23.19 27.84
C PRO A 39 -6.22 -24.44 27.04
N GLY A 40 -5.46 -24.72 25.99
CA GLY A 40 -5.64 -25.86 25.08
C GLY A 40 -4.36 -26.15 24.32
N ASP A 41 -4.15 -27.41 23.93
CA ASP A 41 -2.98 -27.90 23.17
C ASP A 41 -1.62 -27.51 23.80
N GLY A 42 -1.45 -27.76 25.11
CA GLY A 42 -0.17 -27.54 25.79
C GLY A 42 0.23 -26.06 25.96
N CYS A 43 -0.64 -25.12 25.59
CA CYS A 43 -0.36 -23.70 25.65
C CYS A 43 -1.18 -22.98 26.73
N PRO A 44 -0.59 -22.08 27.53
CA PRO A 44 -1.34 -21.29 28.49
C PRO A 44 -2.37 -20.38 27.78
N GLY A 45 -3.50 -20.16 28.45
CA GLY A 45 -4.53 -19.21 28.01
C GLY A 45 -3.95 -17.81 27.88
N ARG A 46 -4.19 -17.15 26.75
CA ARG A 46 -3.64 -15.81 26.47
C ARG A 46 -4.76 -14.79 26.42
N ASP A 47 -4.66 -13.80 27.28
CA ASP A 47 -5.66 -12.73 27.37
C ASP A 47 -5.45 -11.64 26.32
N ALA A 48 -6.48 -10.82 26.10
CA ALA A 48 -6.43 -9.72 25.15
C ALA A 48 -5.27 -8.72 25.41
N ALA A 49 -4.78 -8.62 26.65
CA ALA A 49 -3.61 -7.82 27.01
C ALA A 49 -2.31 -8.37 26.40
N TYR A 50 -2.17 -9.69 26.27
CA TYR A 50 -1.02 -10.33 25.63
C TYR A 50 -0.95 -9.99 24.14
N PHE A 51 -2.08 -10.12 23.42
CA PHE A 51 -2.13 -9.82 21.99
C PHE A 51 -1.93 -8.33 21.71
N LEU A 52 -2.39 -7.44 22.60
CA LEU A 52 -2.07 -6.02 22.55
C LEU A 52 -0.55 -5.78 22.69
N GLY A 53 0.10 -6.42 23.67
CA GLY A 53 1.54 -6.30 23.86
C GLY A 53 2.34 -6.81 22.65
N GLN A 54 1.96 -7.96 22.08
CA GLN A 54 2.58 -8.50 20.87
C GLN A 54 2.40 -7.59 19.66
N TRP A 55 1.20 -7.04 19.46
CA TRP A 55 0.94 -6.06 18.41
C TRP A 55 1.77 -4.78 18.59
N MET A 56 1.86 -4.26 19.81
CA MET A 56 2.68 -3.06 20.10
C MET A 56 4.17 -3.31 19.81
N ALA A 57 4.69 -4.48 20.18
CA ALA A 57 6.06 -4.87 19.88
C ALA A 57 6.30 -5.04 18.37
N GLN A 58 5.35 -5.63 17.64
CA GLN A 58 5.42 -5.73 16.18
C GLN A 58 5.40 -4.37 15.50
N ARG A 59 4.53 -3.47 15.95
CA ARG A 59 4.45 -2.09 15.45
C ARG A 59 5.72 -1.30 15.74
N ALA A 60 6.31 -1.45 16.93
CA ALA A 60 7.58 -0.82 17.29
C ALA A 60 8.69 -1.28 16.33
N ARG A 61 8.84 -2.60 16.13
CA ARG A 61 9.82 -3.14 15.16
C ARG A 61 9.60 -2.62 13.74
N GLN A 62 8.35 -2.53 13.28
CA GLN A 62 8.06 -1.97 11.96
C GLN A 62 8.42 -0.49 11.86
N LEU A 63 8.17 0.29 12.91
CA LEU A 63 8.57 1.70 12.96
C LEU A 63 10.08 1.85 12.94
N ASP A 64 10.82 1.04 13.71
CA ASP A 64 12.28 1.06 13.73
C ASP A 64 12.86 0.72 12.35
N VAL A 65 12.33 -0.31 11.67
CA VAL A 65 12.73 -0.65 10.28
C VAL A 65 12.43 0.49 9.32
N ILE A 66 11.27 1.17 9.46
CA ILE A 66 10.94 2.32 8.61
C ILE A 66 11.88 3.50 8.90
N GLU A 67 12.22 3.76 10.16
CA GLU A 67 13.15 4.82 10.54
C GLU A 67 14.58 4.53 10.10
N GLU A 68 15.03 3.28 10.26
CA GLU A 68 16.33 2.79 9.82
C GLU A 68 16.44 2.82 8.30
N THR A 69 15.45 2.32 7.56
CA THR A 69 15.44 2.44 6.08
C THR A 69 15.41 3.89 5.61
N ASN A 70 14.75 4.80 6.35
CA ASN A 70 14.79 6.23 6.04
C ASN A 70 16.16 6.85 6.35
N LYS A 71 16.80 6.42 7.44
CA LYS A 71 18.19 6.80 7.78
C LYS A 71 19.17 6.29 6.74
N GLU A 72 19.10 5.02 6.37
CA GLU A 72 19.91 4.42 5.30
C GLU A 72 19.69 5.11 3.95
N LYS A 73 18.44 5.47 3.61
CA LYS A 73 18.16 6.27 2.41
C LYS A 73 18.83 7.65 2.48
N ARG A 74 18.79 8.32 3.63
CA ARG A 74 19.49 9.61 3.85
C ARG A 74 21.00 9.46 3.76
N ASP A 75 21.57 8.45 4.39
CA ASP A 75 23.00 8.16 4.38
C ASP A 75 23.45 7.78 2.96
N LYS A 76 22.66 6.98 2.24
CA LYS A 76 22.90 6.65 0.84
C LYS A 76 22.79 7.86 -0.08
N ILE A 77 21.86 8.78 0.16
CA ILE A 77 21.79 10.06 -0.57
C ILE A 77 23.04 10.90 -0.26
N SER A 78 23.47 10.96 1.00
CA SER A 78 24.71 11.66 1.40
C SER A 78 25.95 11.07 0.71
N VAL A 79 26.08 9.74 0.68
CA VAL A 79 27.15 9.05 -0.04
C VAL A 79 27.04 9.26 -1.56
N LEU A 80 25.84 9.25 -2.13
CA LEU A 80 25.64 9.51 -3.56
C LEU A 80 25.97 10.95 -3.93
N LEU A 81 25.66 11.93 -3.08
CA LEU A 81 26.02 13.34 -3.30
C LEU A 81 27.54 13.53 -3.21
N THR A 82 28.20 12.95 -2.21
CA THR A 82 29.67 13.00 -2.12
C THR A 82 30.35 12.26 -3.27
N LEU A 83 29.77 11.14 -3.74
CA LEU A 83 30.21 10.44 -4.94
C LEU A 83 29.92 11.22 -6.21
N GLU A 84 28.79 11.94 -6.32
CA GLU A 84 28.46 12.79 -7.47
C GLU A 84 29.42 13.97 -7.55
N GLU A 85 29.70 14.63 -6.43
CA GLU A 85 30.68 15.70 -6.34
C GLU A 85 32.09 15.18 -6.63
N GLY A 86 32.45 14.02 -6.09
CA GLY A 86 33.67 13.29 -6.42
C GLY A 86 33.72 12.85 -7.88
N LEU A 87 32.60 12.48 -8.49
CA LEU A 87 32.48 12.12 -9.92
C LEU A 87 32.56 13.36 -10.80
N HIS A 88 32.05 14.52 -10.39
CA HIS A 88 32.24 15.77 -11.11
C HIS A 88 33.72 16.18 -11.11
N ILE A 89 34.38 16.09 -9.96
CA ILE A 89 35.83 16.33 -9.84
C ILE A 89 36.60 15.29 -10.65
N ALA A 90 36.26 14.01 -10.54
CA ALA A 90 36.90 12.92 -11.25
C ALA A 90 36.59 12.94 -12.75
N LEU A 91 35.44 13.48 -13.20
CA LEU A 91 35.10 13.68 -14.61
C LEU A 91 35.91 14.83 -15.20
N ALA A 92 36.08 15.94 -14.47
CA ALA A 92 37.00 17.01 -14.86
C ALA A 92 38.46 16.50 -14.93
N GLN A 93 38.87 15.67 -13.96
CA GLN A 93 40.16 14.99 -13.97
C GLN A 93 40.24 13.88 -15.03
N LEU A 94 39.15 13.19 -15.37
CA LEU A 94 39.09 12.19 -16.43
C LEU A 94 39.03 12.82 -17.80
N GLU A 95 38.56 14.04 -17.97
CA GLU A 95 38.64 14.74 -19.24
C GLU A 95 40.11 15.14 -19.52
N THR A 96 40.84 15.52 -18.47
CA THR A 96 42.28 15.77 -18.52
C THR A 96 43.11 14.47 -18.59
N LEU A 97 42.68 13.39 -17.94
CA LEU A 97 43.32 12.08 -17.97
C LEU A 97 42.91 11.22 -19.16
N GLN A 98 41.72 11.33 -19.77
CA GLN A 98 41.33 10.60 -20.99
C GLN A 98 42.07 11.16 -22.21
N LYS A 99 42.38 12.46 -22.21
CA LYS A 99 43.39 13.05 -23.09
C LYS A 99 44.77 12.39 -22.91
N LYS A 100 45.13 11.96 -21.68
CA LYS A 100 46.40 11.24 -21.35
C LYS A 100 46.31 9.70 -21.37
N ARG A 101 45.12 9.09 -21.31
CA ARG A 101 44.87 7.66 -21.06
C ARG A 101 44.19 6.96 -22.23
N ARG A 102 43.69 7.69 -23.25
CA ARG A 102 43.60 7.12 -24.60
C ARG A 102 44.97 6.63 -25.09
N GLN A 103 46.06 7.24 -24.61
CA GLN A 103 47.44 6.81 -24.85
C GLN A 103 47.91 5.61 -23.99
N ALA A 104 47.14 5.18 -22.97
CA ALA A 104 47.56 4.14 -22.01
C ALA A 104 46.52 3.00 -21.79
N ARG A 105 45.38 3.00 -22.51
CA ARG A 105 44.26 2.05 -22.34
C ARG A 105 44.43 0.70 -23.05
N THR A 106 45.64 0.40 -23.53
CA THR A 106 46.05 -0.94 -23.99
C THR A 106 46.49 -1.84 -22.84
N GLN A 107 46.53 -1.35 -21.60
CA GLN A 107 47.15 -2.05 -20.48
C GLN A 107 46.16 -2.26 -19.32
N ASP A 108 45.96 -3.53 -18.94
CA ASP A 108 45.48 -4.06 -17.64
C ASP A 108 43.96 -4.06 -17.36
N MET A 109 43.15 -5.13 -17.58
CA MET A 109 43.26 -6.59 -17.36
C MET A 109 43.16 -7.12 -15.91
N LEU A 110 42.30 -6.58 -15.02
CA LEU A 110 41.99 -7.24 -13.72
C LEU A 110 40.54 -7.00 -13.25
N GLY A 111 39.63 -8.00 -13.28
CA GLY A 111 38.24 -7.76 -12.81
C GLY A 111 37.25 -8.93 -12.73
N VAL A 112 37.66 -10.20 -12.69
CA VAL A 112 36.73 -11.32 -12.98
C VAL A 112 35.75 -11.67 -11.84
N ASN A 113 36.08 -11.47 -10.54
CA ASN A 113 35.19 -11.88 -9.43
C ASN A 113 34.14 -10.80 -9.02
N SER A 114 34.50 -9.51 -9.09
CA SER A 114 33.58 -8.38 -8.87
C SER A 114 32.48 -8.29 -9.96
N GLN A 115 32.79 -8.76 -11.17
CA GLN A 115 31.84 -8.76 -12.28
C GLN A 115 30.68 -9.74 -12.08
N GLN A 116 30.88 -10.83 -11.33
CA GLN A 116 29.83 -11.82 -11.05
C GLN A 116 28.81 -11.28 -10.03
N THR A 117 29.29 -10.76 -8.89
CA THR A 117 28.42 -10.16 -7.86
C THR A 117 27.66 -8.97 -8.43
N THR A 118 28.34 -8.15 -9.24
CA THR A 118 27.72 -7.05 -9.99
C THR A 118 26.65 -7.56 -10.97
N ALA A 119 26.86 -8.69 -11.64
CA ALA A 119 25.88 -9.26 -12.56
C ALA A 119 24.64 -9.81 -11.83
N ILE A 120 24.80 -10.45 -10.68
CA ILE A 120 23.68 -10.95 -9.85
C ILE A 120 22.87 -9.78 -9.28
N LEU A 121 23.53 -8.76 -8.74
CA LEU A 121 22.88 -7.53 -8.26
C LEU A 121 22.16 -6.79 -9.41
N ALA A 122 22.74 -6.79 -10.60
CA ALA A 122 22.09 -6.22 -11.77
C ALA A 122 20.82 -6.99 -12.17
N ILE A 123 20.77 -8.31 -11.94
CA ILE A 123 19.57 -9.13 -12.17
C ILE A 123 18.51 -8.87 -11.09
N SER A 124 18.89 -8.79 -9.81
CA SER A 124 17.95 -8.51 -8.73
C SER A 124 17.30 -7.13 -8.87
N VAL A 125 18.08 -6.10 -9.22
CA VAL A 125 17.57 -4.75 -9.51
C VAL A 125 16.63 -4.77 -10.73
N ALA A 126 16.94 -5.55 -11.76
CA ALA A 126 16.08 -5.68 -12.93
C ALA A 126 14.75 -6.38 -12.58
N ARG A 127 14.77 -7.37 -11.68
CA ARG A 127 13.57 -8.04 -11.17
C ARG A 127 12.70 -7.09 -10.34
N ALA A 128 13.28 -6.30 -9.44
CA ALA A 128 12.56 -5.31 -8.65
C ALA A 128 11.87 -4.25 -9.53
N LYS A 129 12.56 -3.74 -10.56
CA LYS A 129 11.96 -2.82 -11.53
C LYS A 129 10.84 -3.47 -12.36
N MET A 130 10.91 -4.77 -12.59
CA MET A 130 9.85 -5.52 -13.26
C MET A 130 8.63 -5.68 -12.35
N TYR A 131 8.84 -5.91 -11.05
CA TYR A 131 7.78 -5.92 -10.03
C TYR A 131 7.05 -4.58 -9.96
N GLU A 132 7.78 -3.47 -9.86
CA GLU A 132 7.18 -2.12 -9.85
C GLU A 132 6.31 -1.87 -11.10
N ALA A 133 6.78 -2.28 -12.27
CA ALA A 133 6.01 -2.16 -13.51
C ALA A 133 4.76 -3.06 -13.50
N ARG A 134 4.84 -4.26 -12.93
CA ARG A 134 3.73 -5.20 -12.79
C ARG A 134 2.64 -4.62 -11.89
N VAL A 135 3.00 -4.11 -10.72
CA VAL A 135 2.09 -3.40 -9.81
C VAL A 135 1.47 -2.20 -10.54
N GLY A 136 2.27 -1.45 -11.29
CA GLY A 136 1.78 -0.34 -12.11
C GLY A 136 0.72 -0.73 -13.14
N VAL A 137 0.78 -1.94 -13.73
CA VAL A 137 -0.25 -2.47 -14.63
C VAL A 137 -1.53 -2.83 -13.85
N ILE A 138 -1.40 -3.49 -12.70
CA ILE A 138 -2.54 -3.89 -11.86
C ILE A 138 -3.31 -2.66 -11.39
N GLU A 139 -2.60 -1.65 -10.87
CA GLU A 139 -3.23 -0.42 -10.42
C GLU A 139 -3.89 0.36 -11.56
N ALA A 140 -3.26 0.43 -12.74
CA ALA A 140 -3.85 1.11 -13.89
C ALA A 140 -5.15 0.43 -14.35
N ARG A 141 -5.18 -0.91 -14.35
CA ARG A 141 -6.40 -1.70 -14.64
C ARG A 141 -7.48 -1.44 -13.60
N LEU A 142 -7.15 -1.43 -12.31
CA LEU A 142 -8.09 -1.10 -11.22
C LEU A 142 -8.66 0.32 -11.34
N ARG A 143 -7.82 1.31 -11.68
CA ARG A 143 -8.25 2.72 -11.88
C ARG A 143 -9.17 2.88 -13.09
N ARG A 144 -9.01 2.05 -14.14
CA ARG A 144 -9.90 2.05 -15.32
C ARG A 144 -11.35 1.73 -14.97
N HIS A 145 -11.58 0.83 -14.02
CA HIS A 145 -12.94 0.43 -13.62
C HIS A 145 -13.67 1.47 -12.76
N ARG A 146 -12.97 2.48 -12.23
CA ARG A 146 -13.54 3.47 -11.29
C ARG A 146 -13.97 4.79 -11.94
N ASN A 147 -13.59 5.06 -13.19
CA ASN A 147 -13.79 6.38 -13.82
C ASN A 147 -14.96 6.37 -14.82
N THR A 148 -15.94 7.26 -14.60
CA THR A 148 -17.25 7.26 -15.28
C THR A 148 -17.41 8.30 -16.41
N GLY A 149 -16.31 8.76 -17.03
CA GLY A 149 -16.37 9.73 -18.16
C GLY A 149 -15.64 9.26 -19.41
N THR A 150 -16.20 9.48 -20.61
CA THR A 150 -15.68 9.00 -21.91
C THR A 150 -14.26 9.49 -22.20
N ARG A 151 -13.96 10.76 -21.90
CA ARG A 151 -12.60 11.34 -22.06
C ARG A 151 -11.59 10.74 -21.08
N GLN A 152 -12.02 10.47 -19.85
CA GLN A 152 -11.18 9.80 -18.84
C GLN A 152 -10.97 8.32 -19.16
N GLN A 153 -11.96 7.64 -19.75
CA GLN A 153 -11.83 6.26 -20.22
C GLN A 153 -10.80 6.14 -21.35
N GLN A 154 -10.85 7.02 -22.36
CA GLN A 154 -9.86 7.05 -23.44
C GLN A 154 -8.44 7.32 -22.92
N HIS A 155 -8.29 8.27 -22.00
CA HIS A 155 -7.00 8.53 -21.34
C HIS A 155 -6.51 7.31 -20.56
N MET A 156 -7.39 6.64 -19.81
CA MET A 156 -7.01 5.50 -18.99
C MET A 156 -6.68 4.25 -19.82
N VAL A 157 -7.30 4.08 -21.01
CA VAL A 157 -6.89 3.05 -21.98
C VAL A 157 -5.44 3.29 -22.44
N LYS A 158 -5.07 4.54 -22.74
CA LYS A 158 -3.69 4.89 -23.09
C LYS A 158 -2.73 4.64 -21.93
N VAL A 159 -3.12 5.00 -20.70
CA VAL A 159 -2.31 4.74 -19.50
C VAL A 159 -2.10 3.22 -19.29
N CYS A 160 -3.16 2.41 -19.40
CA CYS A 160 -3.06 0.95 -19.30
C CYS A 160 -2.12 0.39 -20.37
N SER A 161 -2.25 0.84 -21.62
CA SER A 161 -1.38 0.43 -22.74
C SER A 161 0.08 0.81 -22.50
N ASN A 162 0.34 2.02 -21.99
CA ASN A 162 1.69 2.48 -21.69
C ASN A 162 2.32 1.68 -20.54
N ARG A 163 1.55 1.34 -19.50
CA ARG A 163 2.03 0.50 -18.39
C ARG A 163 2.30 -0.94 -18.82
N ALA A 164 1.47 -1.52 -19.69
CA ALA A 164 1.72 -2.84 -20.26
C ALA A 164 3.00 -2.86 -21.14
N LYS A 165 3.21 -1.80 -21.93
CA LYS A 165 4.44 -1.61 -22.71
C LYS A 165 5.68 -1.47 -21.82
N ASP A 166 5.58 -0.73 -20.72
CA ASP A 166 6.68 -0.59 -19.75
C ASP A 166 7.03 -1.94 -19.11
N LEU A 167 6.05 -2.72 -18.64
CA LEU A 167 6.27 -4.07 -18.11
C LEU A 167 7.01 -4.96 -19.12
N ARG A 168 6.60 -4.95 -20.41
CA ARG A 168 7.29 -5.69 -21.47
C ARG A 168 8.74 -5.25 -21.65
N ASN A 169 9.01 -3.95 -21.58
CA ASN A 169 10.38 -3.42 -21.64
C ASN A 169 11.24 -3.84 -20.43
N LYS A 170 10.66 -3.85 -19.22
CA LYS A 170 11.35 -4.33 -18.00
C LYS A 170 11.63 -5.82 -18.08
N TYR A 171 10.67 -6.63 -18.53
CA TYR A 171 10.84 -8.05 -18.77
C TYR A 171 11.98 -8.33 -19.76
N ASN A 172 12.00 -7.66 -20.92
CA ASN A 172 13.08 -7.82 -21.90
C ASN A 172 14.46 -7.43 -21.33
N THR A 173 14.50 -6.52 -20.36
CA THR A 173 15.74 -6.13 -19.69
C THR A 173 16.20 -7.18 -18.68
N TYR A 174 15.26 -7.74 -17.90
CA TYR A 174 15.52 -8.88 -17.01
C TYR A 174 16.01 -10.10 -17.81
N SER A 175 15.26 -10.49 -18.85
CA SER A 175 15.56 -11.64 -19.69
C SER A 175 16.94 -11.55 -20.34
N ARG A 176 17.28 -10.40 -20.95
CA ARG A 176 18.63 -10.16 -21.50
C ARG A 176 19.73 -10.30 -20.46
N ARG A 177 19.52 -9.81 -19.23
CA ARG A 177 20.51 -9.88 -18.14
C ARG A 177 20.69 -11.31 -17.63
N VAL A 178 19.59 -12.04 -17.47
CA VAL A 178 19.61 -13.44 -17.05
C VAL A 178 20.26 -14.33 -18.11
N GLN A 179 19.92 -14.16 -19.38
CA GLN A 179 20.55 -14.87 -20.49
C GLN A 179 22.05 -14.57 -20.57
N LYS A 180 22.45 -13.29 -20.46
CA LYS A 180 23.86 -12.88 -20.42
C LYS A 180 24.61 -13.52 -19.25
N TYR A 181 23.98 -13.62 -18.07
CA TYR A 181 24.55 -14.28 -16.90
C TYR A 181 24.68 -15.79 -17.11
N HIS A 182 23.68 -16.46 -17.69
CA HIS A 182 23.76 -17.89 -18.02
C HIS A 182 24.89 -18.17 -19.03
N THR A 183 25.08 -17.29 -20.03
CA THR A 183 26.17 -17.43 -21.01
C THR A 183 27.55 -17.23 -20.38
N ASN A 184 27.69 -16.24 -19.49
CA ASN A 184 28.97 -15.86 -18.90
C ASN A 184 29.38 -16.73 -17.71
N TYR A 185 28.43 -17.36 -16.99
CA TYR A 185 28.67 -18.08 -15.75
C TYR A 185 28.00 -19.47 -15.77
N ARG A 186 28.42 -20.33 -16.70
CA ARG A 186 27.80 -21.65 -16.97
C ARG A 186 27.81 -22.64 -15.80
N THR A 187 28.77 -22.54 -14.89
CA THR A 187 28.97 -23.46 -13.74
C THR A 187 28.21 -23.04 -12.47
N ARG A 188 27.40 -21.98 -12.51
CA ARG A 188 26.74 -21.40 -11.32
C ARG A 188 25.25 -21.75 -11.27
N PRO A 189 24.61 -21.63 -10.07
CA PRO A 189 23.17 -21.82 -9.94
C PRO A 189 22.38 -20.91 -10.89
N ARG A 190 21.42 -21.51 -11.60
CA ARG A 190 20.70 -20.83 -12.67
C ARG A 190 19.59 -19.97 -12.07
N VAL A 191 19.55 -18.70 -12.47
CA VAL A 191 18.46 -17.79 -12.10
C VAL A 191 17.21 -18.12 -12.92
N GLU A 192 16.05 -18.18 -12.26
CA GLU A 192 14.76 -18.41 -12.92
C GLU A 192 14.45 -17.37 -13.98
N LEU A 193 13.93 -17.84 -15.12
CA LEU A 193 13.52 -17.02 -16.25
C LEU A 193 12.11 -17.46 -16.70
N PRO A 194 11.05 -16.96 -16.03
CA PRO A 194 9.68 -17.21 -16.47
C PRO A 194 9.38 -16.52 -17.81
N ASP A 195 8.40 -17.01 -18.54
CA ASP A 195 7.93 -16.39 -19.79
C ASP A 195 7.14 -15.11 -19.51
N PHE A 196 7.05 -14.22 -20.51
CA PHE A 196 6.37 -12.93 -20.33
C PHE A 196 4.89 -13.11 -19.94
N GLU A 197 4.22 -14.08 -20.55
CA GLU A 197 2.81 -14.38 -20.26
C GLU A 197 2.64 -14.87 -18.82
N THR A 198 3.58 -15.70 -18.34
CA THR A 198 3.61 -16.12 -16.94
C THR A 198 3.80 -14.92 -16.01
N VAL A 199 4.75 -14.01 -16.30
CA VAL A 199 4.98 -12.80 -15.49
C VAL A 199 3.77 -11.86 -15.49
N GLU A 200 3.04 -11.77 -16.60
CA GLU A 200 1.81 -10.97 -16.69
C GLU A 200 0.66 -11.60 -15.88
N ALA A 201 0.62 -12.91 -15.76
CA ALA A 201 -0.36 -13.65 -14.99
C ALA A 201 -0.02 -13.77 -13.49
N MET A 202 1.25 -13.70 -13.12
CA MET A 202 1.71 -13.80 -11.71
C MET A 202 0.99 -12.80 -10.80
N ASP A 203 0.67 -13.28 -9.60
CA ASP A 203 0.18 -12.46 -8.51
C ASP A 203 1.29 -11.55 -7.96
N VAL A 204 0.92 -10.48 -7.26
CA VAL A 204 1.88 -9.58 -6.58
C VAL A 204 2.59 -10.31 -5.45
N ASP A 205 1.91 -11.26 -4.81
CA ASP A 205 2.44 -12.02 -3.66
C ASP A 205 3.22 -13.29 -4.08
N ASP A 206 3.46 -13.48 -5.39
CA ASP A 206 4.18 -14.66 -5.90
C ASP A 206 5.61 -14.76 -5.31
N PRO A 207 6.05 -15.94 -4.83
CA PRO A 207 7.39 -16.15 -4.28
C PRO A 207 8.54 -15.75 -5.21
N PHE A 208 8.31 -15.72 -6.53
CA PHE A 208 9.25 -15.20 -7.52
C PHE A 208 9.70 -13.77 -7.21
N TRP A 209 8.80 -12.93 -6.71
CA TRP A 209 9.07 -11.53 -6.35
C TRP A 209 9.84 -11.42 -5.03
N ASN A 210 9.64 -12.36 -4.10
CA ASN A 210 10.07 -12.32 -2.70
C ASN A 210 11.28 -13.22 -2.39
N ARG A 211 12.21 -13.41 -3.33
CA ARG A 211 13.45 -14.19 -3.10
C ARG A 211 14.55 -13.47 -2.31
N GLY A 212 14.12 -12.75 -1.29
CA GLY A 212 14.90 -12.35 -0.13
C GLY A 212 13.91 -12.17 1.01
N GLU A 213 14.19 -12.76 2.19
CA GLU A 213 13.53 -12.48 3.48
C GLU A 213 12.40 -13.41 3.99
N ASN A 214 12.34 -14.69 3.65
CA ASN A 214 11.53 -15.66 4.43
C ASN A 214 12.32 -16.94 4.75
N GLU A 215 13.30 -16.83 5.64
CA GLU A 215 13.75 -17.97 6.43
C GLU A 215 12.93 -17.97 7.73
N VAL A 216 11.78 -18.65 7.72
CA VAL A 216 11.07 -19.01 8.95
C VAL A 216 11.78 -20.22 9.53
N GLU A 217 12.23 -20.15 10.79
CA GLU A 217 12.85 -21.29 11.47
C GLU A 217 11.87 -22.47 11.58
N PRO A 218 12.23 -23.69 11.14
CA PRO A 218 11.37 -24.86 11.23
C PRO A 218 11.04 -25.21 12.68
N GLY A 219 9.75 -25.32 13.02
CA GLY A 219 9.27 -25.84 14.31
C GLY A 219 8.34 -24.94 15.14
N ASN A 220 8.27 -23.64 14.84
CA ASN A 220 7.43 -22.67 15.59
C ASN A 220 6.15 -22.22 14.85
N GLU A 221 5.85 -22.87 13.72
CA GLU A 221 4.71 -22.58 12.85
C GLU A 221 3.32 -22.55 13.56
N PRO A 222 2.96 -23.51 14.43
CA PRO A 222 1.64 -23.51 15.07
C PRO A 222 1.47 -22.38 16.10
N GLU A 223 2.55 -21.96 16.77
CA GLU A 223 2.51 -20.87 17.74
C GLU A 223 2.49 -19.50 17.05
N ALA A 224 3.25 -19.34 15.96
CA ALA A 224 3.23 -18.15 15.13
C ALA A 224 1.84 -17.94 14.49
N GLU A 225 1.20 -19.01 14.01
CA GLU A 225 -0.18 -18.98 13.50
C GLU A 225 -1.19 -18.60 14.60
N ARG A 226 -1.09 -19.19 15.79
CA ARG A 226 -1.95 -18.85 16.94
C ARG A 226 -1.82 -17.38 17.34
N ASN A 227 -0.60 -16.86 17.36
CA ASN A 227 -0.34 -15.45 17.66
C ASN A 227 -0.89 -14.51 16.58
N ARG A 228 -0.72 -14.85 15.30
CA ARG A 228 -1.29 -14.08 14.18
C ARG A 228 -2.80 -14.00 14.29
N ARG A 229 -3.47 -15.15 14.46
CA ARG A 229 -4.93 -15.23 14.64
C ARG A 229 -5.42 -14.42 15.84
N GLY A 230 -4.69 -14.42 16.95
CA GLY A 230 -5.03 -13.64 18.13
C GLY A 230 -4.86 -12.13 17.94
N ILE A 231 -3.80 -11.70 17.26
CA ILE A 231 -3.57 -10.30 16.89
C ILE A 231 -4.67 -9.82 15.93
N ASP A 232 -4.99 -10.61 14.90
CA ASP A 232 -6.02 -10.29 13.92
C ASP A 232 -7.40 -10.16 14.56
N ALA A 233 -7.76 -11.11 15.44
CA ALA A 233 -9.02 -11.06 16.19
C ALA A 233 -9.08 -9.84 17.14
N TYR A 234 -7.97 -9.50 17.81
CA TYR A 234 -7.89 -8.31 18.65
C TYR A 234 -8.11 -7.02 17.85
N LEU A 235 -7.45 -6.89 16.69
CA LEU A 235 -7.58 -5.72 15.81
C LEU A 235 -8.98 -5.64 15.19
N ALA A 236 -9.56 -6.77 14.78
CA ALA A 236 -10.93 -6.84 14.27
C ALA A 236 -11.96 -6.39 15.32
N ARG A 237 -11.80 -6.84 16.58
CA ARG A 237 -12.64 -6.38 17.71
C ARG A 237 -12.53 -4.88 17.91
N ARG A 238 -11.31 -4.34 17.95
CA ARG A 238 -11.05 -2.91 18.17
C ARG A 238 -11.64 -2.06 17.04
N GLY A 239 -11.38 -2.44 15.80
CA GLY A 239 -11.90 -1.75 14.61
C GLY A 239 -13.43 -1.79 14.53
N ALA A 240 -14.05 -2.93 14.85
CA ALA A 240 -15.51 -3.05 14.88
C ALA A 240 -16.15 -2.12 15.94
N LEU A 241 -15.56 -2.02 17.14
CA LEU A 241 -16.02 -1.09 18.18
C LEU A 241 -15.88 0.38 17.75
N GLU A 242 -14.77 0.74 17.11
CA GLU A 242 -14.56 2.09 16.57
C GLU A 242 -15.56 2.43 15.46
N GLU A 243 -15.83 1.52 14.53
CA GLU A 243 -16.84 1.71 13.47
C GLU A 243 -18.26 1.84 14.04
N LEU A 244 -18.62 1.06 15.08
CA LEU A 244 -19.91 1.21 15.77
C LEU A 244 -20.05 2.60 16.42
N ARG A 245 -18.99 3.12 17.04
CA ARG A 245 -18.97 4.49 17.59
C ARG A 245 -19.11 5.53 16.48
N ARG A 246 -18.47 5.32 15.34
CA ARG A 246 -18.59 6.19 14.16
C ARG A 246 -20.01 6.22 13.62
N ILE A 247 -20.64 5.07 13.42
CA ILE A 247 -22.04 4.95 12.99
C ILE A 247 -22.98 5.64 13.99
N ALA A 248 -22.72 5.52 15.29
CA ALA A 248 -23.51 6.19 16.31
C ALA A 248 -23.42 7.73 16.20
N ARG A 249 -22.22 8.28 15.96
CA ARG A 249 -22.03 9.72 15.72
C ARG A 249 -22.76 10.17 14.45
N GLU A 250 -22.59 9.45 13.35
CA GLU A 250 -23.29 9.74 12.08
C GLU A 250 -24.82 9.70 12.26
N SER A 251 -25.35 8.75 13.04
CA SER A 251 -26.78 8.66 13.35
C SER A 251 -27.29 9.88 14.13
N ARG A 252 -26.53 10.37 15.12
CA ARG A 252 -26.89 11.58 15.88
C ARG A 252 -26.86 12.82 15.00
N HIS A 253 -25.85 12.95 14.12
CA HIS A 253 -25.76 14.06 13.18
C HIS A 253 -26.97 14.09 12.25
N MET A 254 -27.35 12.94 11.68
CA MET A 254 -28.56 12.86 10.84
C MET A 254 -29.83 13.23 11.60
N MET A 255 -29.98 12.79 12.85
CA MET A 255 -31.13 13.17 13.68
C MET A 255 -31.17 14.68 13.95
N GLY A 256 -30.01 15.27 14.28
CA GLY A 256 -29.88 16.72 14.47
C GLY A 256 -30.28 17.50 13.21
N TRP A 257 -29.81 17.05 12.04
CA TRP A 257 -30.18 17.63 10.74
C TRP A 257 -31.69 17.49 10.47
N ALA A 258 -32.29 16.34 10.78
CA ALA A 258 -33.73 16.12 10.58
C ALA A 258 -34.58 17.04 11.47
N ILE A 259 -34.20 17.22 12.74
CA ILE A 259 -34.87 18.15 13.66
C ILE A 259 -34.79 19.59 13.15
N GLU A 260 -33.61 20.00 12.70
CA GLU A 260 -33.39 21.36 12.20
C GLU A 260 -34.17 21.62 10.91
N TYR A 261 -34.16 20.65 10.00
CA TYR A 261 -34.97 20.70 8.78
C TYR A 261 -36.47 20.79 9.10
N HIS A 262 -36.95 20.02 10.06
CA HIS A 262 -38.36 20.08 10.52
C HIS A 262 -38.70 21.45 11.12
N ARG A 263 -37.82 22.05 11.93
CA ARG A 263 -38.01 23.42 12.43
C ARG A 263 -38.14 24.41 11.29
N ARG A 264 -37.28 24.30 10.28
CA ARG A 264 -37.28 25.21 9.13
C ARG A 264 -38.55 25.06 8.27
N ILE A 265 -39.06 23.85 8.10
CA ILE A 265 -40.37 23.63 7.45
C ILE A 265 -41.48 24.26 8.27
N LYS A 266 -41.50 24.03 9.60
CA LYS A 266 -42.51 24.61 10.48
C LYS A 266 -42.48 26.14 10.47
N SER A 267 -41.30 26.75 10.47
CA SER A 267 -41.17 28.21 10.40
C SER A 267 -41.67 28.75 9.06
N LEU A 268 -41.35 28.09 7.94
CA LEU A 268 -41.87 28.46 6.62
C LEU A 268 -43.38 28.32 6.54
N LYS A 269 -43.95 27.24 7.09
CA LYS A 269 -45.39 27.02 7.13
C LYS A 269 -46.09 28.14 7.92
N SER A 270 -45.57 28.47 9.10
CA SER A 270 -46.09 29.57 9.94
C SER A 270 -46.02 30.92 9.23
N ALA A 271 -44.91 31.22 8.54
CA ALA A 271 -44.77 32.45 7.76
C ALA A 271 -45.80 32.55 6.61
N LEU A 272 -46.06 31.42 5.95
CA LEU A 272 -47.05 31.33 4.87
C LEU A 272 -48.49 31.52 5.39
N GLU A 273 -48.81 30.96 6.56
CA GLU A 273 -50.11 31.12 7.23
C GLU A 273 -50.34 32.55 7.74
N GLN A 274 -49.27 33.28 8.08
CA GLN A 274 -49.32 34.67 8.52
C GLN A 274 -49.34 35.69 7.36
N GLY A 275 -49.32 35.23 6.10
CA GLY A 275 -49.30 36.10 4.92
C GLY A 275 -48.00 36.90 4.74
N ILE A 276 -46.94 36.57 5.49
CA ILE A 276 -45.64 37.22 5.39
C ILE A 276 -44.80 36.43 4.38
N THR A 277 -44.50 37.04 3.22
CA THR A 277 -43.56 36.46 2.27
C THR A 277 -42.19 36.28 2.95
N PRO A 278 -41.65 35.05 3.05
CA PRO A 278 -40.39 34.84 3.75
C PRO A 278 -39.25 35.45 2.94
N PHE A 279 -38.64 36.53 3.46
CA PHE A 279 -37.37 37.05 2.97
C PHE A 279 -36.28 36.01 3.24
N ILE A 280 -35.78 35.38 2.18
CA ILE A 280 -34.63 34.49 2.27
C ILE A 280 -33.40 35.37 2.50
N SER A 281 -33.02 35.54 3.77
CA SER A 281 -31.71 36.09 4.12
C SER A 281 -30.65 35.08 3.70
N GLU A 282 -30.05 35.36 2.55
CA GLU A 282 -28.80 34.77 2.08
C GLU A 282 -27.66 35.40 2.90
N SER A 283 -27.27 34.78 4.02
CA SER A 283 -25.90 34.80 4.57
C SER A 283 -25.90 34.33 6.03
N VAL A 284 -25.49 33.09 6.26
CA VAL A 284 -24.71 32.76 7.46
C VAL A 284 -23.56 31.89 7.00
N VAL A 285 -22.36 32.44 7.20
CA VAL A 285 -21.05 31.86 6.92
C VAL A 285 -20.98 30.46 7.51
N ILE A 286 -20.70 29.48 6.65
CA ILE A 286 -20.33 28.13 7.07
C ILE A 286 -18.87 28.25 7.51
N ASP A 287 -18.64 28.32 8.81
CA ASP A 287 -17.31 28.03 9.33
C ASP A 287 -16.99 26.56 9.07
N ASP A 288 -15.97 26.38 8.25
CA ASP A 288 -15.30 25.12 7.95
C ASP A 288 -14.77 24.49 9.25
N TYR A 289 -15.60 23.72 9.94
CA TYR A 289 -15.12 22.70 10.88
C TYR A 289 -14.99 21.36 10.14
N PHE A 290 -14.02 21.32 9.23
CA PHE A 290 -13.49 20.11 8.62
C PHE A 290 -11.96 20.15 8.67
N ASN A 291 -11.40 20.11 9.88
CA ASN A 291 -10.07 19.56 10.15
C ASN A 291 -9.92 19.28 11.65
N HIS A 292 -9.93 17.98 11.97
CA HIS A 292 -9.27 17.24 13.07
C HIS A 292 -10.14 16.10 13.61
#